data_AF-A0A1Y3MN30-F1
#
_entry.id   AF-A0A1Y3MN30-F1
#
_cell.length_a   1.000
_cell.length_b   1.000
_cell.length_c   1.000
_cell.angle_alpha   90.00
_cell.angle_beta   90.00
_cell.angle_gamma   90.00
#
_symmetry.space_group_name_H-M   'P 1'
#
loop_
_entity.id
_entity.type
_entity.pdbx_description
1 polymer ?
#
loop_
_entity_poly.entity_id
_entity_poly.type
_entity_poly.pdbx_seq_one_letter_code
_entity_poly.pdbx_strand_id
1 'polypeptide(L)'
;MSSYTYVNFIKALEYIYESGDMRPHKTIINMSFGGYLPINEKFPLTKKFKEIVQKLNEAGAIMVASAGNYGKLSYNEETNMYFLPCAFDEVIYVGGTEIETYMDSNKYNLDIKSNFGKGVDIFAPYFTDVKFIDDKHEIGYDRGYGTSGSSPLVAGVAATIISEHPNIEFNSTSMLKYLTKTGIKNIISDTHGSPNVFINNGKRVVYSSKEQYSGCGPNAGNHKCQEGYCCSAEGFCGKTADHCDVGCQPKFGLCN
;
A
#
# COMPACT_ATOMS: atom_id res chain seq x y z
N MET A 1 5.81 -9.83 -20.78
CA MET A 1 5.42 -8.64 -21.57
C MET A 1 6.33 -8.53 -22.78
N SER A 2 5.81 -8.07 -23.91
CA SER A 2 6.64 -7.80 -25.09
C SER A 2 7.24 -6.40 -25.03
N SER A 3 8.26 -6.13 -25.85
CA SER A 3 8.84 -4.79 -26.02
C SER A 3 7.79 -3.76 -26.46
N TYR A 4 6.84 -4.15 -27.31
CA TYR A 4 5.72 -3.31 -27.74
C TYR A 4 4.86 -2.82 -26.57
N THR A 5 4.65 -3.65 -25.55
CA THR A 5 3.87 -3.27 -24.36
C THR A 5 4.54 -2.12 -23.60
N TYR A 6 5.85 -2.19 -23.39
CA TYR A 6 6.59 -1.14 -22.68
C TYR A 6 6.68 0.17 -23.47
N VAL A 7 6.79 0.11 -24.79
CA VAL A 7 6.71 1.31 -25.64
C VAL A 7 5.37 2.03 -25.44
N ASN A 8 4.27 1.27 -25.38
CA ASN A 8 2.95 1.85 -25.12
C ASN A 8 2.84 2.47 -23.72
N PHE A 9 3.41 1.84 -22.70
CA PHE A 9 3.45 2.42 -21.35
C PHE A 9 4.24 3.73 -21.30
N ILE A 10 5.43 3.77 -21.92
CA ILE A 10 6.24 4.99 -22.01
C ILE A 10 5.45 6.08 -22.73
N LYS A 11 4.81 5.76 -23.86
CA LYS A 11 3.99 6.72 -24.61
C LYS A 11 2.80 7.23 -23.82
N ALA A 12 2.16 6.39 -23.01
CA ALA A 12 1.08 6.82 -22.12
C ALA A 12 1.58 7.78 -21.03
N LEU A 13 2.76 7.52 -20.46
CA LEU A 13 3.40 8.42 -19.49
C LEU A 13 3.83 9.75 -20.11
N GLU A 14 4.39 9.73 -21.33
CA GLU A 14 4.69 10.92 -22.12
C GLU A 14 3.42 11.74 -22.37
N TYR A 15 2.32 11.09 -22.76
CA TYR A 15 1.03 11.75 -22.95
C TYR A 15 0.52 12.40 -21.66
N ILE A 16 0.60 11.72 -20.51
CA ILE A 16 0.21 12.29 -19.22
C ILE A 16 1.04 13.55 -18.90
N TYR A 17 2.36 13.48 -19.13
CA TYR A 17 3.27 14.60 -18.88
C TYR A 17 3.00 15.79 -19.82
N GLU A 18 2.78 15.55 -21.11
CA GLU A 18 2.66 16.59 -22.12
C GLU A 18 1.24 17.19 -22.23
N SER A 19 0.21 16.40 -21.93
CA SER A 19 -1.17 16.73 -22.30
C SER A 19 -2.26 16.27 -21.31
N GLY A 20 -1.93 15.42 -20.34
CA GLY A 20 -2.93 14.70 -19.53
C GLY A 20 -3.48 15.43 -18.31
N ASP A 21 -3.60 16.76 -18.34
CA ASP A 21 -4.02 17.58 -17.19
C ASP A 21 -3.29 17.19 -15.88
N MET A 22 -2.00 16.88 -15.99
CA MET A 22 -1.18 16.60 -14.83
C MET A 22 -1.20 17.83 -13.92
N ARG A 23 -1.56 17.60 -12.65
CA ARG A 23 -1.56 18.63 -11.61
C ARG A 23 -0.33 18.37 -10.73
N PRO A 24 0.70 19.24 -10.77
CA PRO A 24 1.87 19.11 -9.92
C PRO A 24 1.47 18.88 -8.45
N HIS A 25 2.12 17.91 -7.81
CA HIS A 25 1.89 17.52 -6.42
C HIS A 25 0.49 16.97 -6.08
N LYS A 26 -0.36 16.77 -7.10
CA LYS A 26 -1.75 16.30 -6.96
C LYS A 26 -2.10 15.17 -7.93
N THR A 27 -1.12 14.68 -8.69
CA THR A 27 -1.27 13.54 -9.60
C THR A 27 -0.60 12.31 -9.00
N ILE A 28 -1.34 11.19 -8.98
CA ILE A 28 -0.81 9.87 -8.63
C ILE A 28 -0.96 8.97 -9.86
N ILE A 29 0.12 8.29 -10.24
CA ILE A 29 0.15 7.35 -11.35
C ILE A 29 0.38 5.95 -10.78
N ASN A 30 -0.68 5.13 -10.80
CA ASN A 30 -0.62 3.75 -10.36
C ASN A 30 -0.31 2.82 -11.54
N MET A 31 0.75 2.02 -11.40
CA MET A 31 1.23 1.06 -12.39
C MET A 31 1.14 -0.35 -11.83
N SER A 32 -0.07 -0.94 -11.90
CA SER A 32 -0.35 -2.32 -11.50
C SER A 32 0.12 -3.36 -12.54
N PHE A 33 1.31 -3.14 -13.10
CA PHE A 33 1.94 -3.99 -14.10
C PHE A 33 3.44 -4.04 -13.86
N GLY A 34 4.12 -5.06 -14.39
CA GLY A 34 5.58 -5.07 -14.45
C GLY A 34 6.15 -6.33 -15.07
N GLY A 35 7.48 -6.38 -15.15
CA GLY A 35 8.22 -7.53 -15.62
C GLY A 35 9.71 -7.42 -15.35
N TYR A 36 10.38 -8.57 -15.38
CA TYR A 36 11.83 -8.63 -15.24
C TYR A 36 12.51 -8.06 -16.49
N LEU A 37 13.27 -6.99 -16.27
CA LEU A 37 14.05 -6.30 -17.29
C LEU A 37 15.45 -6.00 -16.74
N PRO A 38 16.49 -6.06 -17.58
CA PRO A 38 17.81 -5.60 -17.19
C PRO A 38 17.84 -4.07 -17.00
N ILE A 39 18.46 -3.60 -15.92
CA ILE A 39 18.83 -2.19 -15.76
C ILE A 39 20.26 -2.04 -16.27
N ASN A 40 20.40 -1.66 -17.54
CA ASN A 40 21.68 -1.17 -18.05
C ASN A 40 21.46 -0.02 -19.03
N GLU A 41 22.44 0.87 -19.11
CA GLU A 41 22.40 2.02 -20.04
C GLU A 41 22.39 1.62 -21.51
N LYS A 42 22.71 0.34 -21.81
CA LYS A 42 22.71 -0.23 -23.16
C LYS A 42 21.33 -0.68 -23.63
N PHE A 43 20.29 -0.66 -22.79
CA PHE A 43 18.90 -0.93 -23.17
C PHE A 43 18.13 0.39 -23.31
N PRO A 44 17.91 0.88 -24.56
CA PRO A 44 17.27 2.17 -24.79
C PRO A 44 15.87 2.27 -24.18
N LEU A 45 15.16 1.13 -24.07
CA LEU A 45 13.80 1.09 -23.56
C LEU A 45 13.73 1.31 -22.04
N THR A 46 14.56 0.60 -21.26
CA THR A 46 14.63 0.80 -19.80
C THR A 46 15.09 2.21 -19.46
N LYS A 47 16.07 2.74 -20.20
CA LYS A 47 16.54 4.13 -20.05
C LYS A 47 15.41 5.14 -20.30
N LYS A 48 14.72 5.04 -21.43
CA LYS A 48 13.57 5.92 -21.74
C LYS A 48 12.46 5.81 -20.71
N PHE A 49 12.20 4.59 -20.21
CA PHE A 49 11.19 4.39 -19.17
C PHE A 49 11.58 5.09 -17.86
N LYS A 50 12.83 4.93 -17.43
CA LYS A 50 13.33 5.63 -16.24
C LYS A 50 13.28 7.16 -16.43
N GLU A 51 13.69 7.68 -17.58
CA GLU A 51 13.68 9.12 -17.88
C GLU A 51 12.27 9.73 -17.79
N ILE A 52 11.23 9.09 -18.33
CA ILE A 52 9.88 9.64 -18.23
C ILE A 52 9.31 9.54 -16.81
N VAL A 53 9.61 8.45 -16.08
CA VAL A 53 9.22 8.28 -14.68
C VAL A 53 9.88 9.36 -13.81
N GLN A 54 11.16 9.63 -14.04
CA GLN A 54 11.91 10.70 -13.37
C GLN A 54 11.29 12.07 -13.62
N LYS A 55 11.04 12.42 -14.89
CA LYS A 55 10.41 13.70 -15.26
C LYS A 55 9.05 13.90 -14.61
N LEU A 56 8.21 12.86 -14.59
CA LEU A 56 6.91 12.90 -13.93
C LEU A 56 7.06 13.13 -12.41
N ASN A 57 7.96 12.41 -11.75
CA ASN A 57 8.21 12.55 -10.31
C ASN A 57 8.80 13.93 -9.95
N GLU A 58 9.72 14.45 -10.75
CA GLU A 58 10.29 15.80 -10.62
C GLU A 58 9.23 16.89 -10.80
N ALA A 59 8.27 16.69 -11.69
CA ALA A 59 7.11 17.56 -11.85
C ALA A 59 6.05 17.37 -10.74
N GLY A 60 6.30 16.51 -9.75
CA GLY A 60 5.44 16.32 -8.58
C GLY A 60 4.36 15.24 -8.76
N ALA A 61 4.45 14.37 -9.76
CA ALA A 61 3.63 13.16 -9.78
C ALA A 61 4.15 12.16 -8.73
N ILE A 62 3.24 11.44 -8.09
CA ILE A 62 3.59 10.31 -7.23
C ILE A 62 3.42 9.04 -8.03
N MET A 63 4.50 8.29 -8.17
CA MET A 63 4.54 7.05 -8.94
C MET A 63 4.41 5.86 -7.99
N VAL A 64 3.45 4.97 -8.23
CA VAL A 64 3.21 3.78 -7.38
C VAL A 64 3.15 2.56 -8.30
N ALA A 65 3.83 1.47 -7.94
CA ALA A 65 3.80 0.26 -8.76
C ALA A 65 3.82 -1.03 -7.94
N SER A 66 3.18 -2.06 -8.52
CA SER A 66 3.07 -3.39 -7.92
C SER A 66 4.36 -4.19 -8.01
N ALA A 67 4.67 -4.97 -6.97
CA ALA A 67 5.87 -5.77 -6.86
C ALA A 67 6.00 -6.93 -7.85
N GLY A 68 4.88 -7.42 -8.37
CA GLY A 68 4.83 -8.66 -9.15
C GLY A 68 4.46 -9.88 -8.29
N ASN A 69 4.01 -10.93 -8.97
CA ASN A 69 3.33 -12.08 -8.36
C ASN A 69 4.08 -13.40 -8.63
N TYR A 70 5.40 -13.40 -8.47
CA TYR A 70 6.26 -14.56 -8.81
C TYR A 70 6.91 -15.24 -7.60
N GLY A 71 6.77 -14.70 -6.39
CA GLY A 71 7.43 -15.22 -5.19
C GLY A 71 8.95 -15.21 -5.31
N LYS A 72 9.51 -14.17 -5.94
CA LYS A 72 10.94 -14.08 -6.28
C LYS A 72 11.52 -12.76 -5.80
N LEU A 73 12.86 -12.72 -5.74
CA LEU A 73 13.59 -11.49 -5.51
C LEU A 73 13.21 -10.43 -6.56
N SER A 74 13.00 -9.21 -6.09
CA SER A 74 12.79 -8.00 -6.89
C SER A 74 13.99 -7.67 -7.77
N TYR A 75 15.17 -8.07 -7.34
CA TYR A 75 16.42 -8.03 -8.10
C TYR A 75 17.10 -9.40 -8.07
N ASN A 76 17.36 -9.94 -9.25
CA ASN A 76 18.08 -11.19 -9.41
C ASN A 76 19.53 -10.88 -9.85
N GLU A 77 20.49 -11.12 -8.95
CA GLU A 77 21.92 -10.85 -9.18
C GLU A 77 22.52 -11.71 -10.31
N GLU A 78 22.12 -12.99 -10.41
CA GLU A 78 22.65 -13.93 -11.40
C GLU A 78 22.30 -13.52 -12.83
N THR A 79 21.08 -13.04 -13.04
CA THR A 79 20.56 -12.61 -14.35
C THR A 79 20.69 -11.11 -14.57
N ASN A 80 21.07 -10.36 -13.54
CA ASN A 80 21.09 -8.89 -13.50
C ASN A 80 19.76 -8.27 -13.96
N MET A 81 18.64 -8.81 -13.48
CA MET A 81 17.29 -8.37 -13.83
C MET A 81 16.55 -7.81 -12.63
N TYR A 82 15.84 -6.70 -12.86
CA TYR A 82 14.98 -6.05 -11.89
C TYR A 82 13.52 -6.17 -12.33
N PHE A 83 12.60 -6.25 -11.37
CA PHE A 83 11.17 -6.13 -11.67
C PHE A 83 10.82 -4.65 -11.87
N LEU A 84 10.48 -4.26 -13.09
CA LEU A 84 10.20 -2.86 -13.47
C LEU A 84 8.73 -2.65 -13.80
N PRO A 85 8.16 -1.44 -13.56
CA PRO A 85 8.86 -0.20 -13.17
C PRO A 85 9.08 0.01 -11.68
N CYS A 86 8.52 -0.84 -10.81
CA CYS A 86 8.56 -0.60 -9.36
C CYS A 86 9.97 -0.49 -8.76
N ALA A 87 10.99 -1.12 -9.36
CA ALA A 87 12.37 -1.00 -8.88
C ALA A 87 13.09 0.31 -9.28
N PHE A 88 12.41 1.27 -9.93
CA PHE A 88 12.97 2.61 -10.11
C PHE A 88 12.90 3.39 -8.79
N ASP A 89 13.96 4.13 -8.45
CA ASP A 89 14.07 4.88 -7.18
C ASP A 89 12.95 5.93 -7.02
N GLU A 90 12.38 6.39 -8.12
CA GLU A 90 11.30 7.37 -8.19
C GLU A 90 9.90 6.75 -8.07
N VAL A 91 9.79 5.44 -7.83
CA VAL A 91 8.53 4.70 -7.75
C VAL A 91 8.39 4.07 -6.37
N ILE A 92 7.22 4.25 -5.76
CA ILE A 92 6.84 3.56 -4.53
C ILE A 92 6.55 2.10 -4.88
N TYR A 93 7.41 1.20 -4.43
CA TYR A 93 7.38 -0.23 -4.73
C TYR A 93 6.48 -0.97 -3.71
N VAL A 94 5.36 -1.51 -4.18
CA VAL A 94 4.31 -2.08 -3.31
C VAL A 94 4.26 -3.61 -3.35
N GLY A 95 4.64 -4.25 -2.23
CA GLY A 95 4.46 -5.67 -1.99
C GLY A 95 3.06 -6.01 -1.45
N GLY A 96 2.75 -7.32 -1.40
CA GLY A 96 1.45 -7.81 -0.96
C GLY A 96 1.53 -8.73 0.25
N THR A 97 0.69 -8.49 1.26
CA THR A 97 0.52 -9.41 2.40
C THR A 97 -0.66 -10.35 2.18
N GLU A 98 -0.53 -11.59 2.63
CA GLU A 98 -1.67 -12.50 2.69
C GLU A 98 -2.65 -12.10 3.81
N ILE A 99 -3.85 -12.66 3.75
CA ILE A 99 -4.83 -12.63 4.84
C ILE A 99 -5.09 -14.10 5.21
N GLU A 100 -4.66 -14.52 6.41
CA GLU A 100 -5.11 -15.77 7.00
C GLU A 100 -6.55 -15.59 7.49
N THR A 101 -7.53 -15.78 6.60
CA THR A 101 -8.98 -15.90 6.86
C THR A 101 -9.73 -14.68 7.44
N TYR A 102 -9.09 -13.83 8.25
CA TYR A 102 -9.57 -12.55 8.78
C TYR A 102 -8.38 -11.58 8.90
N MET A 103 -8.60 -10.28 8.82
CA MET A 103 -7.56 -9.30 9.16
C MET A 103 -7.26 -9.39 10.66
N ASP A 104 -6.34 -10.28 11.04
CA ASP A 104 -5.75 -10.27 12.37
C ASP A 104 -4.83 -9.04 12.44
N SER A 105 -5.19 -8.09 13.30
CA SER A 105 -4.44 -6.85 13.49
C SER A 105 -3.03 -7.08 14.04
N ASN A 106 -2.73 -8.27 14.55
CA ASN A 106 -1.52 -8.52 15.29
C ASN A 106 -0.38 -9.02 14.42
N LYS A 107 -0.66 -9.86 13.40
CA LYS A 107 0.35 -10.37 12.47
C LYS A 107 -0.24 -10.69 11.09
N TYR A 108 0.44 -10.20 10.07
CA TYR A 108 0.28 -10.58 8.67
C TYR A 108 1.50 -11.39 8.24
N ASN A 109 1.39 -12.16 7.18
CA ASN A 109 2.55 -12.70 6.50
C ASN A 109 2.68 -12.05 5.12
N LEU A 110 3.90 -12.04 4.59
CA LEU A 110 4.11 -11.77 3.17
C LEU A 110 3.38 -12.84 2.35
N ASP A 111 2.61 -12.45 1.33
CA ASP A 111 2.00 -13.43 0.43
C ASP A 111 3.10 -14.19 -0.33
N ILE A 112 3.01 -15.53 -0.37
CA ILE A 112 4.02 -16.39 -1.01
C ILE A 112 4.27 -16.04 -2.49
N LYS A 113 3.31 -15.42 -3.17
CA LYS A 113 3.46 -14.97 -4.55
C LYS A 113 3.94 -13.53 -4.66
N SER A 114 3.86 -12.70 -3.62
CA SER A 114 4.43 -11.37 -3.67
C SER A 114 5.95 -11.47 -3.90
N ASN A 115 6.45 -10.71 -4.88
CA ASN A 115 7.90 -10.50 -4.96
C ASN A 115 8.40 -9.77 -3.71
N PHE A 116 9.68 -9.96 -3.41
CA PHE A 116 10.29 -9.52 -2.15
C PHE A 116 11.76 -9.11 -2.31
N GLY A 117 12.35 -8.59 -1.24
CA GLY A 117 13.77 -8.27 -1.17
C GLY A 117 14.06 -6.81 -1.46
N LYS A 118 15.31 -6.52 -1.84
CA LYS A 118 15.81 -5.15 -1.99
C LYS A 118 15.02 -4.42 -3.09
N GLY A 119 14.35 -3.34 -2.70
CA GLY A 119 13.55 -2.49 -3.57
C GLY A 119 12.09 -2.37 -3.15
N VAL A 120 11.50 -3.38 -2.48
CA VAL A 120 10.13 -3.23 -1.95
C VAL A 120 10.13 -2.21 -0.82
N ASP A 121 9.24 -1.22 -0.87
CA ASP A 121 9.21 -0.11 0.08
C ASP A 121 8.14 -0.28 1.18
N ILE A 122 6.98 -0.80 0.77
CA ILE A 122 5.77 -0.85 1.59
C ILE A 122 4.88 -2.01 1.16
N PHE A 123 4.07 -2.51 2.08
CA PHE A 123 3.14 -3.60 1.85
C PHE A 123 1.69 -3.18 2.03
N ALA A 124 0.82 -3.77 1.23
CA ALA A 124 -0.63 -3.63 1.30
C ALA A 124 -1.30 -5.00 1.12
N PRO A 125 -2.62 -5.13 1.38
CA PRO A 125 -3.33 -6.39 1.15
C PRO A 125 -3.13 -6.94 -0.27
N TYR A 126 -2.74 -8.22 -0.39
CA TYR A 126 -2.63 -8.93 -1.68
C TYR A 126 -4.00 -9.37 -2.22
N PHE A 127 -4.94 -9.62 -1.29
CA PHE A 127 -6.32 -9.95 -1.58
C PHE A 127 -7.20 -8.71 -1.43
N THR A 128 -8.00 -8.41 -2.46
CA THR A 128 -8.82 -7.19 -2.51
C THR A 128 -10.21 -7.49 -3.05
N ASP A 129 -11.25 -6.98 -2.39
CA ASP A 129 -12.59 -6.91 -2.98
C ASP A 129 -12.64 -5.71 -3.94
N VAL A 130 -13.10 -5.95 -5.16
CA VAL A 130 -13.15 -4.95 -6.22
C VAL A 130 -14.60 -4.72 -6.62
N LYS A 131 -14.98 -3.45 -6.72
CA LYS A 131 -16.26 -3.01 -7.28
C LYS A 131 -15.97 -2.19 -8.54
N PHE A 132 -16.60 -2.55 -9.65
CA PHE A 132 -16.35 -1.91 -10.95
C PHE A 132 -17.65 -1.68 -11.71
N ILE A 133 -17.58 -0.84 -12.74
CA ILE A 133 -18.65 -0.64 -13.70
C ILE A 133 -18.24 -1.39 -14.97
N ASP A 134 -19.06 -2.33 -15.43
CA ASP A 134 -18.77 -3.14 -16.61
C ASP A 134 -19.12 -2.40 -17.92
N ASP A 135 -18.94 -3.10 -19.05
CA ASP A 135 -19.22 -2.57 -20.39
C ASP A 135 -20.71 -2.28 -20.63
N LYS A 136 -21.60 -2.82 -19.79
CA LYS A 136 -23.05 -2.57 -19.81
C LYS A 136 -23.46 -1.46 -18.84
N HIS A 137 -22.49 -0.79 -18.20
CA HIS A 137 -22.71 0.21 -17.15
C HIS A 137 -23.38 -0.38 -15.88
N GLU A 138 -23.22 -1.67 -15.63
CA GLU A 138 -23.73 -2.33 -14.43
C GLU A 138 -22.64 -2.43 -13.36
N ILE A 139 -23.07 -2.47 -12.10
CA ILE A 139 -22.15 -2.62 -10.97
C ILE A 139 -21.78 -4.10 -10.82
N GLY A 140 -20.52 -4.39 -11.11
CA GLY A 140 -19.89 -5.69 -10.86
C GLY A 140 -19.14 -5.74 -9.53
N TYR A 141 -18.97 -6.96 -9.03
CA TYR A 141 -18.14 -7.29 -7.87
C TYR A 141 -17.22 -8.44 -8.24
N ASP A 142 -15.96 -8.36 -7.84
CA ASP A 142 -14.98 -9.42 -8.02
C ASP A 142 -13.97 -9.41 -6.87
N ARG A 143 -13.16 -10.47 -6.77
CA ARG A 143 -12.03 -10.54 -5.84
C ARG A 143 -10.73 -10.63 -6.61
N GLY A 144 -9.90 -9.60 -6.46
CA GLY A 144 -8.58 -9.53 -7.04
C GLY A 144 -7.52 -10.17 -6.14
N TYR A 145 -6.63 -10.95 -6.75
CA TYR A 145 -5.43 -11.50 -6.10
C TYR A 145 -4.21 -10.97 -6.83
N GLY A 146 -3.32 -10.30 -6.11
CA GLY A 146 -2.11 -9.77 -6.70
C GLY A 146 -1.65 -8.49 -6.04
N THR A 147 -0.35 -8.23 -6.16
CA THR A 147 0.23 -6.91 -5.85
C THR A 147 -0.36 -5.81 -6.74
N SER A 148 -1.00 -6.17 -7.86
CA SER A 148 -1.84 -5.28 -8.67
C SER A 148 -3.06 -4.72 -7.93
N GLY A 149 -3.55 -5.38 -6.88
CA GLY A 149 -4.55 -4.87 -5.93
C GLY A 149 -3.94 -4.11 -4.75
N SER A 150 -2.73 -4.49 -4.33
CA SER A 150 -1.97 -3.79 -3.28
C SER A 150 -1.55 -2.38 -3.69
N SER A 151 -1.01 -2.22 -4.90
CA SER A 151 -0.56 -0.94 -5.46
C SER A 151 -1.65 0.16 -5.45
N PRO A 152 -2.87 -0.07 -5.98
CA PRO A 152 -3.92 0.95 -5.98
C PRO A 152 -4.44 1.28 -4.57
N LEU A 153 -4.35 0.36 -3.60
CA LEU A 153 -4.66 0.70 -2.20
C LEU A 153 -3.66 1.74 -1.65
N VAL A 154 -2.37 1.57 -1.93
CA VAL A 154 -1.35 2.55 -1.56
C VAL A 154 -1.58 3.88 -2.27
N ALA A 155 -1.90 3.86 -3.56
CA ALA A 155 -2.25 5.06 -4.32
C ALA A 155 -3.50 5.77 -3.75
N GLY A 156 -4.53 5.01 -3.37
CA GLY A 156 -5.73 5.56 -2.73
C GLY A 156 -5.42 6.22 -1.38
N VAL A 157 -4.62 5.56 -0.54
CA VAL A 157 -4.18 6.13 0.74
C VAL A 157 -3.36 7.41 0.51
N ALA A 158 -2.42 7.41 -0.44
CA ALA A 158 -1.66 8.61 -0.81
C ALA A 158 -2.60 9.75 -1.26
N ALA A 159 -3.66 9.45 -2.02
CA ALA A 159 -4.64 10.46 -2.42
C ALA A 159 -5.36 11.09 -1.22
N THR A 160 -5.73 10.29 -0.21
CA THR A 160 -6.35 10.83 1.02
C THR A 160 -5.39 11.73 1.79
N ILE A 161 -4.10 11.38 1.83
CA ILE A 161 -3.06 12.20 2.49
C ILE A 161 -2.90 13.53 1.77
N ILE A 162 -2.85 13.55 0.42
CA ILE A 162 -2.80 14.80 -0.35
C ILE A 162 -4.03 15.66 -0.04
N SER A 163 -5.22 15.06 0.03
CA SER A 163 -6.47 15.76 0.33
C SER A 163 -6.48 16.39 1.73
N GLU A 164 -5.91 15.72 2.74
CA GLU A 164 -5.84 16.22 4.12
C GLU A 164 -4.71 17.24 4.33
N HIS A 165 -3.71 17.25 3.44
CA HIS A 165 -2.55 18.12 3.52
C HIS A 165 -2.37 18.96 2.24
N PRO A 166 -3.34 19.82 1.89
CA PRO A 166 -3.36 20.53 0.60
C PRO A 166 -2.19 21.52 0.39
N ASN A 167 -1.46 21.86 1.47
CA ASN A 167 -0.33 22.78 1.46
C ASN A 167 1.03 22.07 1.38
N ILE A 168 1.07 20.73 1.38
CA ILE A 168 2.31 19.97 1.25
C ILE A 168 2.47 19.54 -0.20
N GLU A 169 3.62 19.89 -0.78
CA GLU A 169 3.99 19.48 -2.13
C GLU A 169 4.62 18.08 -2.09
N PHE A 170 3.82 17.08 -2.45
CA PHE A 170 4.28 15.69 -2.49
C PHE A 170 4.85 15.29 -3.85
N ASN A 171 5.80 14.36 -3.79
CA ASN A 171 6.31 13.54 -4.89
C ASN A 171 6.52 12.12 -4.34
N SER A 172 7.00 11.15 -5.13
CA SER A 172 7.17 9.77 -4.66
C SER A 172 8.01 9.67 -3.38
N THR A 173 9.14 10.38 -3.31
CA THR A 173 10.06 10.31 -2.17
C THR A 173 9.45 10.87 -0.88
N SER A 174 8.84 12.06 -0.95
CA SER A 174 8.21 12.69 0.22
C SER A 174 6.94 11.95 0.65
N MET A 175 6.17 11.41 -0.30
CA MET A 175 5.01 10.56 -0.01
C MET A 175 5.44 9.25 0.65
N LEU A 176 6.46 8.56 0.12
CA LEU A 176 6.98 7.34 0.75
C LEU A 176 7.44 7.61 2.18
N LYS A 177 8.17 8.70 2.43
CA LYS A 177 8.58 9.09 3.78
C LYS A 177 7.38 9.29 4.73
N TYR A 178 6.29 9.88 4.22
CA TYR A 178 5.05 10.04 4.98
C TYR A 178 4.41 8.67 5.28
N LEU A 179 4.24 7.84 4.25
CA LEU A 179 3.65 6.50 4.36
C LEU A 179 4.46 5.59 5.30
N THR A 180 5.79 5.62 5.26
CA THR A 180 6.66 4.88 6.18
C THR A 180 6.52 5.39 7.62
N LYS A 181 6.25 6.69 7.81
CA LYS A 181 6.03 7.27 9.13
C LYS A 181 4.68 6.85 9.71
N THR A 182 3.62 6.84 8.91
CA THR A 182 2.25 6.54 9.36
C THR A 182 1.91 5.06 9.34
N GLY A 183 2.59 4.28 8.50
CA GLY A 183 2.42 2.84 8.35
C GLY A 183 2.60 2.07 9.65
N ILE A 184 1.94 0.93 9.74
CA ILE A 184 2.06 0.02 10.88
C ILE A 184 3.32 -0.81 10.67
N LYS A 185 4.19 -0.84 11.68
CA LYS A 185 5.54 -1.41 11.55
C LYS A 185 5.62 -2.75 12.24
N ASN A 186 6.46 -3.64 11.70
CA ASN A 186 6.84 -4.91 12.33
C ASN A 186 5.65 -5.85 12.59
N ILE A 187 4.59 -5.76 11.78
CA ILE A 187 3.44 -6.66 11.85
C ILE A 187 3.46 -7.71 10.73
N ILE A 188 4.43 -7.66 9.81
CA ILE A 188 4.53 -8.61 8.70
C ILE A 188 5.63 -9.62 9.00
N SER A 189 5.30 -10.90 9.04
CA SER A 189 6.27 -11.97 9.21
C SER A 189 7.14 -12.09 7.95
N ASP A 190 8.45 -12.20 8.17
CA ASP A 190 9.48 -12.46 7.15
C ASP A 190 9.35 -11.62 5.86
N THR A 191 9.73 -10.35 5.94
CA THR A 191 9.78 -9.46 4.76
C THR A 191 10.99 -9.70 3.86
N HIS A 192 11.78 -10.76 4.11
CA HIS A 192 12.99 -11.09 3.37
C HIS A 192 13.95 -9.90 3.19
N GLY A 193 14.09 -9.08 4.24
CA GLY A 193 14.99 -7.92 4.27
C GLY A 193 14.40 -6.61 3.74
N SER A 194 13.16 -6.61 3.21
CA SER A 194 12.45 -5.37 2.88
C SER A 194 11.99 -4.63 4.14
N PRO A 195 11.81 -3.29 4.11
CA PRO A 195 11.21 -2.52 5.19
C PRO A 195 9.85 -3.08 5.63
N ASN A 196 9.71 -3.34 6.93
CA ASN A 196 8.49 -3.94 7.47
C ASN A 196 7.44 -2.86 7.79
N VAL A 197 6.78 -2.39 6.73
CA VAL A 197 5.79 -1.31 6.77
C VAL A 197 4.51 -1.77 6.08
N PHE A 198 3.42 -1.85 6.83
CA PHE A 198 2.08 -2.06 6.31
C PHE A 198 1.36 -0.72 6.12
N ILE A 199 0.68 -0.55 4.99
CA ILE A 199 0.01 0.70 4.61
C ILE A 199 -0.99 1.16 5.68
N ASN A 200 -0.93 2.44 6.04
CA ASN A 200 -1.91 3.09 6.90
C ASN A 200 -1.91 4.61 6.64
N ASN A 201 -3.09 5.22 6.65
CA ASN A 201 -3.28 6.66 6.43
C ASN A 201 -2.98 7.53 7.66
N GLY A 202 -2.43 6.94 8.73
CA GLY A 202 -2.15 7.60 10.01
C GLY A 202 -3.33 7.59 10.98
N LYS A 203 -4.52 7.15 10.55
CA LYS A 203 -5.70 7.03 11.41
C LYS A 203 -5.75 5.62 11.98
N ARG A 204 -5.85 5.56 13.31
CA ARG A 204 -5.94 4.31 14.09
C ARG A 204 -7.32 4.09 14.69
N VAL A 205 -8.27 4.97 14.38
CA VAL A 205 -9.65 4.87 14.86
C VAL A 205 -10.54 4.45 13.71
N VAL A 206 -11.31 3.38 13.91
CA VAL A 206 -12.28 2.87 12.96
C VAL A 206 -13.65 3.45 13.30
N TYR A 207 -14.27 4.15 12.35
CA TYR A 207 -15.61 4.71 12.50
C TYR A 207 -16.62 3.90 11.70
N SER A 208 -17.76 3.60 12.30
CA SER A 208 -18.90 2.94 11.65
C SER A 208 -19.78 4.00 11.01
N SER A 209 -20.10 3.86 9.72
CA SER A 209 -21.02 4.78 9.03
C SER A 209 -22.45 4.74 9.57
N LYS A 210 -22.80 3.69 10.33
CA LYS A 210 -24.08 3.52 11.00
C LYS A 210 -24.03 3.89 12.49
N GLU A 211 -22.90 4.40 12.98
CA GLU A 211 -22.63 4.66 14.41
C GLU A 211 -22.85 3.44 15.33
N GLN A 212 -22.79 2.24 14.76
CA GLN A 212 -22.89 0.98 15.50
C GLN A 212 -21.50 0.38 15.67
N TYR A 213 -21.10 0.18 16.91
CA TYR A 213 -19.78 -0.33 17.31
C TYR A 213 -19.92 -1.58 18.16
N SER A 214 -18.96 -2.49 18.02
CA SER A 214 -18.80 -3.64 18.90
C SER A 214 -17.51 -3.47 19.69
N GLY A 215 -17.56 -3.63 21.00
CA GLY A 215 -16.39 -3.51 21.87
C GLY A 215 -16.04 -2.08 22.28
N CYS A 216 -14.75 -1.82 22.45
CA CYS A 216 -14.19 -0.59 22.99
C CYS A 216 -12.86 -0.20 22.32
N GLY A 217 -12.43 1.03 22.57
CA GLY A 217 -11.16 1.53 22.07
C GLY A 217 -11.18 2.02 20.62
N PRO A 218 -10.00 2.25 20.02
CA PRO A 218 -9.89 2.89 18.71
C PRO A 218 -10.56 2.09 17.59
N ASN A 219 -10.55 0.76 17.67
CA ASN A 219 -11.21 -0.12 16.71
C ASN A 219 -12.75 -0.06 16.79
N ALA A 220 -13.28 0.52 17.87
CA ALA A 220 -14.71 0.71 18.11
C ALA A 220 -15.08 2.20 18.19
N GLY A 221 -14.47 3.06 17.35
CA GLY A 221 -14.81 4.48 17.31
C GLY A 221 -14.52 5.24 18.62
N ASN A 222 -13.52 4.79 19.40
CA ASN A 222 -13.21 5.29 20.74
C ASN A 222 -14.32 5.03 21.79
N HIS A 223 -15.17 4.02 21.57
CA HIS A 223 -16.20 3.66 22.54
C HIS A 223 -15.58 3.19 23.86
N LYS A 224 -16.25 3.50 24.97
CA LYS A 224 -15.87 3.04 26.30
C LYS A 224 -16.74 1.86 26.71
N CYS A 225 -16.17 0.97 27.50
CA CYS A 225 -16.96 -0.05 28.18
C CYS A 225 -17.90 0.56 29.22
N GLN A 226 -18.94 -0.20 29.56
CA GLN A 226 -19.84 0.14 30.67
C GLN A 226 -19.03 0.30 31.98
N GLU A 227 -19.52 1.14 32.89
CA GLU A 227 -18.92 1.31 34.21
C GLU A 227 -18.66 -0.04 34.90
N GLY A 228 -17.46 -0.21 35.46
CA GLY A 228 -17.03 -1.45 36.09
C GLY A 228 -16.44 -2.50 35.14
N TYR A 229 -16.32 -2.22 33.84
CA TYR A 229 -15.70 -3.11 32.86
C TYR A 229 -14.35 -2.56 32.36
N CYS A 230 -13.46 -3.49 32.01
CA CYS A 230 -12.17 -3.25 31.41
C CYS A 230 -12.26 -3.34 29.88
N CYS A 231 -11.35 -2.66 29.20
CA CYS A 231 -11.21 -2.73 27.75
C CYS A 231 -9.93 -3.50 27.40
N SER A 232 -10.05 -4.70 26.84
CA SER A 232 -8.90 -5.57 26.54
C SER A 232 -8.01 -5.01 25.44
N ALA A 233 -6.83 -5.60 25.25
CA ALA A 233 -5.90 -5.24 24.17
C ALA A 233 -6.54 -5.37 22.78
N GLU A 234 -7.41 -6.36 22.61
CA GLU A 234 -8.14 -6.67 21.38
C GLU A 234 -9.40 -5.80 21.21
N GLY A 235 -9.73 -4.94 22.18
CA GLY A 235 -10.85 -4.01 22.12
C GLY A 235 -12.18 -4.63 22.54
N PHE A 236 -12.19 -5.62 23.43
CA PHE A 236 -13.41 -6.18 24.00
C PHE A 236 -13.65 -5.72 25.43
N CYS A 237 -14.92 -5.59 25.80
CA CYS A 237 -15.31 -5.24 27.16
C CYS A 237 -15.48 -6.51 28.01
N GLY A 238 -14.81 -6.56 29.16
CA GLY A 238 -14.91 -7.69 30.09
C GLY A 238 -14.40 -7.36 31.49
N LYS A 239 -14.43 -8.34 32.38
CA LYS A 239 -13.97 -8.20 33.78
C LYS A 239 -12.90 -9.22 34.20
N THR A 240 -12.50 -10.09 33.28
CA THR A 240 -11.47 -11.11 33.56
C THR A 240 -10.07 -10.48 33.47
N ALA A 241 -9.06 -11.17 34.02
CA ALA A 241 -7.65 -10.80 33.92
C ALA A 241 -7.23 -10.47 32.48
N ASP A 242 -7.65 -11.30 31.51
CA ASP A 242 -7.37 -11.10 30.08
C ASP A 242 -7.87 -9.74 29.54
N HIS A 243 -8.88 -9.14 30.18
CA HIS A 243 -9.40 -7.83 29.80
C HIS A 243 -8.78 -6.68 30.61
N CYS A 244 -8.47 -6.93 31.87
CA CYS A 244 -8.11 -5.88 32.83
C CYS A 244 -6.60 -5.70 33.03
N ASP A 245 -5.80 -6.71 32.66
CA ASP A 245 -4.37 -6.73 32.94
C ASP A 245 -3.56 -6.36 31.69
N VAL A 246 -2.85 -7.32 31.08
CA VAL A 246 -1.87 -7.04 30.02
C VAL A 246 -2.56 -6.46 28.78
N GLY A 247 -2.15 -5.25 28.39
CA GLY A 247 -2.66 -4.56 27.21
C GLY A 247 -4.02 -3.91 27.40
N CYS A 248 -4.56 -3.89 28.63
CA CYS A 248 -5.78 -3.14 28.94
C CYS A 248 -5.67 -1.67 28.54
N GLN A 249 -6.77 -1.10 28.02
CA GLN A 249 -6.82 0.25 27.47
C GLN A 249 -7.53 1.22 28.43
N PRO A 250 -6.79 1.92 29.34
CA PRO A 250 -7.39 2.68 30.46
C PRO A 250 -8.19 3.92 30.02
N LYS A 251 -8.03 4.37 28.76
CA LYS A 251 -8.88 5.45 28.21
C LYS A 251 -10.31 5.00 27.93
N PHE A 252 -10.54 3.68 27.84
CA PHE A 252 -11.77 3.07 27.35
C PHE A 252 -12.40 2.07 28.34
N GLY A 253 -11.78 1.83 29.49
CA GLY A 253 -12.30 0.98 30.56
C GLY A 253 -11.44 1.10 31.82
N LEU A 254 -11.79 0.33 32.86
CA LEU A 254 -10.94 0.13 34.03
C LEU A 254 -9.75 -0.77 33.66
N CYS A 255 -8.60 -0.59 34.29
CA CYS A 255 -7.44 -1.50 34.20
C CYS A 255 -6.87 -1.70 35.59
N ASN A 256 -6.28 -2.87 35.84
CA ASN A 256 -5.66 -3.23 37.11
C ASN A 256 -4.21 -2.79 37.22
#